data_AF-A0A439J8G1-F1
#
_entry.id   AF-A0A439J8G1-F1
#
_cell.length_a   1.000
_cell.length_b   1.000
_cell.length_c   1.000
_cell.angle_alpha   90.00
_cell.angle_beta   90.00
_cell.angle_gamma   90.00
#
_symmetry.space_group_name_H-M   'P 1'
#
loop_
_entity.id
_entity.type
_entity.pdbx_description
1 polymer ?
#
loop_
_entity_poly.entity_id
_entity_poly.type
_entity_poly.pdbx_seq_one_letter_code
_entity_poly.pdbx_strand_id
1 'polypeptide(L)'
;MTTTVTAAAVSKNFGAYQHAAVRDPVIITKNGRPRTVLLAYEDFVRLSKRDRRAELTAEFSADEIAAVEAMDPGLDHLNEELTGTKSLTAKNAAG
;
A
#
# COMPACT_ATOMS: atom_id res chain seq x y z
N MET A 1 -0.88 9.97 -16.70
CA MET A 1 0.24 9.17 -17.29
C MET A 1 1.47 9.39 -16.44
N THR A 2 2.01 8.34 -15.81
CA THR A 2 3.16 8.43 -14.89
C THR A 2 4.41 8.89 -15.64
N THR A 3 5.05 9.96 -15.16
CA THR A 3 6.24 10.54 -15.80
C THR A 3 7.50 10.03 -15.10
N THR A 4 8.51 9.60 -15.88
CA THR A 4 9.82 9.17 -15.35
C THR A 4 10.88 10.22 -15.66
N VAL A 5 11.55 10.74 -14.64
CA VAL A 5 12.55 11.83 -14.74
C VAL A 5 13.79 11.51 -13.93
N THR A 6 14.90 12.20 -14.19
CA THR A 6 16.12 12.08 -13.39
C THR A 6 16.07 13.00 -12.18
N ALA A 7 16.77 12.65 -11.11
CA ALA A 7 16.92 13.52 -9.94
C ALA A 7 17.46 14.92 -10.31
N ALA A 8 18.39 14.99 -11.26
CA ALA A 8 18.95 16.26 -11.74
C ALA A 8 17.90 17.15 -12.44
N ALA A 9 16.98 16.57 -13.21
CA ALA A 9 15.89 17.31 -13.84
C ALA A 9 14.90 17.86 -12.79
N VAL A 10 14.58 17.05 -11.77
CA VAL A 10 13.71 17.46 -10.66
C VAL A 10 14.34 18.61 -9.88
N SER A 11 15.62 18.55 -9.54
CA SER A 11 16.29 19.65 -8.83
C SER A 11 16.30 20.96 -9.61
N LYS A 12 16.42 20.90 -10.95
CA LYS A 12 16.43 22.10 -11.80
C LYS A 12 15.05 22.75 -11.93
N ASN A 13 13.98 21.94 -12.03
CA ASN A 13 12.62 22.39 -12.31
C ASN A 13 11.61 21.91 -11.25
N PHE A 14 11.97 22.01 -9.96
CA PHE A 14 11.21 21.37 -8.89
C PHE A 14 9.73 21.77 -8.87
N GLY A 15 9.42 23.06 -9.00
CA GLY A 15 8.03 23.55 -9.00
C GLY A 15 7.15 22.92 -10.08
N ALA A 16 7.69 22.74 -11.29
CA ALA A 16 6.94 22.11 -12.39
C ALA A 16 6.62 20.64 -12.09
N TYR A 17 7.58 19.90 -11.52
CA TYR A 17 7.37 18.50 -11.15
C TYR A 17 6.52 18.35 -9.89
N GLN A 18 6.54 19.32 -8.97
CA GLN A 18 5.61 19.39 -7.85
C GLN A 18 4.17 19.56 -8.35
N HIS A 19 3.93 20.50 -9.26
CA HIS A 19 2.60 20.68 -9.87
C HIS A 19 2.16 19.46 -10.67
N ALA A 20 3.07 18.81 -11.40
CA ALA A 20 2.77 17.56 -12.12
C ALA A 20 2.38 16.43 -11.15
N ALA A 21 3.09 16.30 -10.02
CA ALA A 21 2.86 15.28 -9.00
C ALA A 21 1.50 15.40 -8.28
N VAL A 22 0.85 16.56 -8.35
CA VAL A 22 -0.54 16.73 -7.88
C VAL A 22 -1.54 15.98 -8.77
N ARG A 23 -1.24 15.82 -10.07
CA ARG A 23 -2.12 15.16 -11.05
C ARG A 23 -1.77 13.70 -11.28
N ASP A 24 -0.47 13.42 -11.43
CA ASP A 24 0.05 12.10 -11.76
C ASP A 24 1.37 11.88 -11.01
N PRO A 25 1.63 10.68 -10.44
CA PRO A 25 2.89 10.40 -9.77
C PRO A 25 4.10 10.55 -10.71
N VAL A 26 5.22 11.01 -10.15
CA VAL A 26 6.47 11.23 -10.89
C VAL A 26 7.55 10.29 -10.37
N ILE A 27 8.03 9.38 -11.22
CA ILE A 27 9.12 8.45 -10.89
C ILE A 27 10.46 9.18 -11.05
N ILE A 28 11.25 9.20 -9.98
CA ILE A 28 12.57 9.82 -9.96
C ILE A 28 13.64 8.73 -10.04
N THR A 29 14.53 8.88 -11.01
CA THR A 29 15.61 7.94 -11.30
C THR A 29 16.98 8.48 -10.89
N LYS A 30 17.88 7.56 -10.55
CA LYS A 30 19.32 7.80 -10.41
C LYS A 30 20.05 6.73 -11.22
N ASN A 31 20.96 7.15 -12.10
CA ASN A 31 21.72 6.25 -12.99
C ASN A 31 20.80 5.30 -13.80
N GLY A 32 19.70 5.83 -14.34
CA GLY A 32 18.73 5.08 -15.15
C GLY A 32 17.80 4.15 -14.37
N ARG A 33 17.94 4.05 -13.04
CA ARG A 33 17.09 3.18 -12.21
C ARG A 33 16.12 3.99 -11.36
N PRO A 34 14.83 3.63 -11.31
CA PRO A 34 13.88 4.21 -10.34
C PRO A 34 14.40 4.11 -8.90
N ARG A 35 14.25 5.18 -8.13
CA ARG A 35 14.70 5.24 -6.72
C ARG A 35 13.61 5.72 -5.79
N THR A 36 12.92 6.79 -6.18
CA THR A 36 11.86 7.40 -5.38
C THR A 36 10.73 7.84 -6.30
N VAL A 37 9.57 8.11 -5.72
CA VAL A 37 8.41 8.66 -6.43
C VAL A 37 7.98 9.92 -5.70
N LEU A 38 7.70 10.98 -6.44
CA LEU A 38 7.04 12.19 -5.93
C LEU A 38 5.54 12.06 -6.16
N LEU A 39 4.77 12.31 -5.11
CA LEU A 39 3.31 12.15 -5.06
C LEU A 39 2.69 13.41 -4.44
N ALA A 40 1.40 13.64 -4.71
CA ALA A 40 0.59 14.53 -3.88
C ALA A 40 0.57 14.04 -2.43
N TYR A 41 0.50 14.99 -1.48
CA TYR A 41 0.40 14.64 -0.06
C TYR A 41 -0.85 13.80 0.24
N GLU A 42 -2.00 14.14 -0.34
CA GLU A 42 -3.25 13.40 -0.14
C GLU A 42 -3.15 11.96 -0.65
N ASP A 43 -2.49 11.74 -1.78
CA ASP A 43 -2.23 10.40 -2.31
C ASP A 43 -1.29 9.61 -1.42
N PHE A 44 -0.24 10.26 -0.88
CA PHE A 44 0.62 9.65 0.12
C PHE A 44 -0.19 9.22 1.36
N VAL A 45 -1.02 10.11 1.92
CA VAL A 45 -1.86 9.80 3.08
C VAL A 45 -2.84 8.65 2.77
N ARG A 46 -3.50 8.67 1.61
CA ARG A 46 -4.40 7.59 1.18
C ARG A 46 -3.67 6.25 1.07
N LEU A 47 -2.47 6.27 0.50
CA LEU A 47 -1.66 5.06 0.32
C LEU A 47 -1.13 4.54 1.66
N SER A 48 -0.58 5.40 2.51
CA SER A 48 -0.10 5.03 3.84
C SER A 48 -1.20 4.45 4.73
N LYS A 49 -2.44 4.94 4.62
CA LYS A 49 -3.61 4.39 5.32
C LYS A 49 -4.03 3.01 4.81
N ARG A 50 -3.81 2.71 3.53
CA ARG A 50 -4.08 1.38 2.95
C ARG A 50 -2.95 0.38 3.22
N ASP A 51 -1.75 0.87 3.44
CA ASP A 51 -0.57 0.02 3.67
C ASP A 51 -0.62 -0.69 5.04
N ARG A 52 -1.40 -0.19 6.01
CA ARG A 52 -1.70 -0.88 7.27
C ARG A 52 -3.07 -0.53 7.84
N ARG A 53 -4.02 -1.45 7.68
CA ARG A 53 -5.04 -1.72 8.71
C ARG A 53 -4.83 -3.14 9.22
N ALA A 54 -3.83 -3.29 10.08
CA ALA A 54 -3.71 -4.43 10.98
C ALA A 54 -3.87 -3.86 12.39
N GLU A 55 -5.09 -3.90 12.89
CA GLU A 55 -5.36 -3.58 14.29
C GLU A 55 -5.32 -4.88 15.10
N LEU A 56 -4.91 -4.77 16.37
CA LEU A 56 -4.99 -5.91 17.27
C LEU A 56 -6.46 -6.27 17.42
N THR A 57 -6.83 -7.53 17.20
CA THR A 57 -8.22 -7.99 17.36
C THR A 57 -8.78 -7.66 18.76
N ALA A 58 -7.91 -7.53 19.76
CA ALA A 58 -8.25 -7.14 21.12
C ALA A 58 -8.71 -5.67 21.28
N GLU A 59 -8.45 -4.80 20.30
CA GLU A 59 -8.79 -3.37 20.33
C GLU A 59 -10.12 -3.07 19.62
N PHE A 60 -10.76 -4.08 19.03
CA PHE A 60 -12.01 -3.92 18.30
C PHE A 60 -13.14 -3.68 19.29
N SER A 61 -13.97 -2.67 19.04
CA SER A 61 -15.20 -2.48 19.78
C SER A 61 -16.23 -3.57 19.47
N ALA A 62 -17.18 -3.77 20.36
CA ALA A 62 -18.28 -4.73 20.14
C ALA A 62 -19.07 -4.40 18.85
N ASP A 63 -19.25 -3.12 18.53
CA ASP A 63 -19.96 -2.68 17.33
C ASP A 63 -19.16 -3.00 16.06
N GLU A 64 -17.83 -2.89 16.09
CA GLU A 64 -16.96 -3.25 14.97
C GLU A 64 -16.91 -4.77 14.75
N ILE A 65 -16.91 -5.56 15.84
CA ILE A 65 -17.01 -7.02 15.78
C ILE A 65 -18.35 -7.44 15.16
N ALA A 66 -19.46 -6.87 15.64
CA ALA A 66 -20.80 -7.16 15.12
C ALA A 66 -20.93 -6.77 13.64
N ALA A 67 -20.29 -5.68 13.20
CA ALA A 67 -20.29 -5.27 11.80
C ALA A 67 -19.52 -6.26 10.90
N VAL A 68 -18.42 -6.85 11.40
CA VAL A 68 -17.68 -7.91 10.69
C VAL A 68 -18.50 -9.20 10.64
N GLU A 69 -19.17 -9.56 11.73
CA GLU A 69 -20.04 -10.76 11.80
C GLU A 69 -21.29 -10.65 10.92
N ALA A 70 -21.80 -9.44 10.70
CA ALA A 70 -22.95 -9.18 9.83
C ALA A 70 -22.58 -9.10 8.33
N MET A 71 -21.29 -9.21 7.98
CA MET A 71 -20.84 -9.17 6.59
C MET A 71 -21.31 -10.44 5.83
N ASP A 72 -21.79 -10.26 4.60
CA ASP A 72 -22.45 -11.32 3.82
C ASP A 72 -21.53 -12.56 3.59
N PRO A 73 -21.97 -13.79 3.93
CA PRO A 73 -21.23 -15.03 3.72
C PRO A 73 -21.02 -15.42 2.24
N GLY A 74 -21.42 -14.58 1.27
CA GLY A 74 -21.17 -14.80 -0.16
C GLY A 74 -19.71 -15.06 -0.57
N LEU A 75 -18.75 -14.88 0.35
CA LEU A 75 -17.32 -15.18 0.17
C LEU A 75 -16.83 -16.40 0.95
N ASP A 76 -17.71 -17.23 1.52
CA ASP A 76 -17.34 -18.41 2.33
C ASP A 76 -16.42 -19.40 1.60
N HIS A 77 -16.52 -19.49 0.27
CA HIS A 77 -15.63 -20.30 -0.57
C HIS A 77 -14.15 -19.87 -0.46
N LEU A 78 -13.85 -18.62 -0.08
CA LEU A 78 -12.49 -18.16 0.16
C LEU A 78 -11.88 -18.71 1.46
N ASN A 79 -12.68 -19.30 2.36
CA ASN A 79 -12.15 -19.97 3.56
C ASN A 79 -11.35 -21.23 3.20
N GLU A 80 -11.59 -21.84 2.04
CA GLU A 80 -10.83 -22.98 1.56
C GLU A 80 -9.35 -22.61 1.28
N GLU A 81 -9.09 -21.36 0.87
CA GLU A 81 -7.75 -20.83 0.56
C GLU A 81 -6.87 -20.65 1.82
N LEU A 82 -7.46 -20.48 3.02
CA LEU A 82 -6.73 -20.37 4.30
C LEU A 82 -5.97 -21.66 4.66
N THR A 83 -6.38 -22.81 4.13
CA THR A 83 -5.73 -24.10 4.41
C THR A 83 -4.34 -24.21 3.74
N GLY A 84 -4.06 -23.41 2.70
CA GLY A 84 -2.76 -23.37 2.02
C GLY A 84 -1.65 -22.68 2.81
N THR A 85 -1.97 -21.82 3.78
CA THR A 85 -0.98 -21.04 4.54
C THR A 85 -0.28 -21.84 5.64
N LYS A 86 -0.86 -22.98 6.06
CA LYS A 86 -0.28 -23.84 7.12
C LYS A 86 1.11 -24.39 6.75
N SER A 87 1.45 -24.43 5.45
CA SER A 87 2.76 -24.86 4.96
C SER A 87 3.89 -23.84 5.21
N LEU A 88 3.58 -22.54 5.31
CA LEU A 88 4.60 -21.49 5.45
C LEU A 88 5.05 -21.27 6.90
N THR A 89 4.15 -21.45 7.89
CA THR A 89 4.51 -21.30 9.31
C THR A 89 5.33 -22.50 9.83
N ALA A 90 5.09 -23.71 9.32
CA ALA A 90 5.82 -24.90 9.74
C ALA A 90 7.30 -24.92 9.29
N LYS A 91 7.67 -24.19 8.23
CA LYS A 91 9.04 -24.15 7.70
C LYS A 91 9.97 -23.16 8.43
N ASN A 92 9.43 -22.24 9.23
CA ASN A 92 10.22 -21.22 9.93
C ASN A 92 10.53 -21.57 11.40
N ALA A 93 10.08 -22.75 11.89
CA ALA A 93 10.35 -23.23 13.25
C ALA A 93 11.45 -24.31 13.33
N ALA A 94 12.14 -24.58 12.21
CA ALA A 94 13.20 -25.60 12.11
C ALA A 94 14.48 -25.06 11.46
N GLY A 95 14.88 -23.83 11.82
CA GLY A 95 16.14 -23.20 11.40
C GLY A 95 16.83 -22.54 12.57
#